data_AF-A0A3L7RYQ8-F1
#
_entry.id   AF-A0A3L7RYQ8-F1
#
_cell.length_a   1.000
_cell.length_b   1.000
_cell.length_c   1.000
_cell.angle_alpha   90.00
_cell.angle_beta   90.00
_cell.angle_gamma   90.00
#
_symmetry.space_group_name_H-M   'P 1'
#
loop_
_entity.id
_entity.type
_entity.pdbx_description
1 polymer ?
#
loop_
_entity_poly.entity_id
_entity_poly.type
_entity_poly.pdbx_seq_one_letter_code
_entity_poly.pdbx_strand_id
1 'polypeptide(L)'
;METRFSLASIFKLAGSPPVLLLALLLAAGILWNRSDRLLASPALTFPASTFPAATFPDAAGTPLPPKQSAPTPLPNDPTNRLPSPSPSPLVGSTGGSSDAITPVTTDPNQLVLSAVRQAVWGPSIYCRVQQTTNIYGQRALLIGELKSEALSNSPMRRLRYTARVAVGETAFDLLQVSDGRMMWTKSSPNSPPKRIILDQVLQSIPSSMQYPDTRPEVHLLLAVGGQAELLRGLYHRYNWYKAVSGKIGGADVWQLVGRLRTEPTRIAGNAPIDNMNSDIGSPSPNLPTEARLTLSRSTKLPYFPFIVEYFQRAAKSSTSKSPFELMSRIEFKDPSTEIQFSEKDFDRFNETVEEIKDETQDYLPTVRLSLEPFSRVNR
;
A
#
# COMPACT_ATOMS: atom_id res chain seq x y z
N MET A 1 32.37 53.42 13.36
CA MET A 1 31.92 52.51 14.42
C MET A 1 30.41 52.67 14.52
N GLU A 2 29.67 51.89 13.75
CA GLU A 2 28.20 51.84 13.82
C GLU A 2 27.81 50.41 14.16
N THR A 3 27.39 50.20 15.40
CA THR A 3 26.77 48.97 15.87
C THR A 3 25.26 49.13 15.71
N ARG A 4 24.71 48.57 14.62
CA ARG A 4 23.26 48.34 14.48
C ARG A 4 22.92 46.99 15.09
N PHE A 5 21.97 47.01 16.02
CA PHE A 5 21.29 45.85 16.58
C PHE A 5 20.62 45.02 15.47
N SER A 6 20.87 43.72 15.45
CA SER A 6 20.19 42.77 14.57
C SER A 6 19.14 41.98 15.35
N LEU A 7 17.88 42.14 14.92
CA LEU A 7 16.71 41.33 15.29
C LEU A 7 16.83 39.92 14.67
N ALA A 8 17.77 39.12 15.16
CA ALA A 8 17.94 37.72 14.75
C ALA A 8 17.93 36.76 15.96
N SER A 9 17.18 37.12 17.00
CA SER A 9 16.86 36.26 18.13
C SER A 9 15.34 36.22 18.29
N ILE A 10 14.67 35.49 17.40
CA ILE A 10 13.36 34.82 17.55
C ILE A 10 13.20 34.02 16.26
N PHE A 11 13.50 32.71 16.33
CA PHE A 11 13.03 31.58 15.52
C PHE A 11 14.01 30.41 15.72
N LYS A 12 14.12 29.99 16.98
CA LYS A 12 14.40 28.60 17.36
C LYS A 12 13.04 27.92 17.51
N LEU A 13 12.94 26.68 17.03
CA LEU A 13 11.76 25.79 16.95
C LEU A 13 10.97 25.83 15.64
N ALA A 14 11.56 25.30 14.56
CA ALA A 14 10.83 24.56 13.53
C ALA A 14 11.81 23.75 12.66
N GLY A 15 11.62 22.43 12.62
CA GLY A 15 12.08 21.54 11.54
C GLY A 15 13.59 21.36 11.38
N SER A 16 14.17 20.38 12.07
CA SER A 16 15.47 19.82 11.68
C SER A 16 15.33 19.16 10.29
N PRO A 17 16.02 19.62 9.23
CA PRO A 17 15.93 19.06 7.87
C PRO A 17 16.12 17.54 7.77
N PRO A 18 16.97 16.84 8.58
CA PRO A 18 17.07 15.39 8.51
C PRO A 18 15.81 14.64 8.96
N VAL A 19 15.00 15.19 9.85
CA VAL A 19 13.75 14.55 10.32
C VAL A 19 12.70 14.58 9.22
N LEU A 20 12.61 15.68 8.48
CA LEU A 20 11.67 15.81 7.35
C LEU A 20 12.05 14.89 6.18
N LEU A 21 13.35 14.76 5.90
CA LEU A 21 13.87 13.85 4.89
C LEU A 21 13.64 12.39 5.27
N LEU A 22 13.86 12.01 6.54
CA LEU A 22 13.56 10.66 7.02
C LEU A 22 12.05 10.39 7.00
N ALA A 23 11.22 11.36 7.41
CA ALA A 23 9.76 11.23 7.37
C ALA A 23 9.23 11.07 5.93
N LEU A 24 9.84 11.75 4.95
CA LEU A 24 9.57 11.58 3.53
C LEU A 24 10.01 10.20 3.02
N LEU A 25 11.19 9.71 3.43
CA LEU A 25 11.67 8.35 3.12
C LEU A 25 10.75 7.27 3.73
N LEU A 26 10.16 7.53 4.90
CA LEU A 26 9.29 6.61 5.65
C LEU A 26 7.84 6.59 5.15
N ALA A 27 7.27 7.75 4.77
CA ALA A 27 5.98 7.81 4.05
C ALA A 27 6.11 7.25 2.63
N ALA A 28 7.29 7.41 2.06
CA ALA A 28 7.72 6.62 0.93
C ALA A 28 7.96 5.15 1.32
N GLY A 29 7.52 4.59 2.44
CA GLY A 29 7.42 3.13 2.62
C GLY A 29 6.31 2.52 1.75
N ILE A 30 5.26 3.29 1.49
CA ILE A 30 4.18 2.98 0.53
C ILE A 30 4.56 3.47 -0.87
N LEU A 31 5.43 4.49 -0.97
CA LEU A 31 6.11 4.90 -2.22
C LEU A 31 7.57 4.40 -2.33
N TRP A 32 7.95 3.26 -1.71
CA TRP A 32 9.39 2.90 -1.52
C TRP A 32 10.11 2.52 -2.81
N ASN A 33 9.35 2.52 -3.89
CA ASN A 33 9.80 2.38 -5.25
C ASN A 33 10.46 3.62 -5.86
N ARG A 34 10.58 4.76 -5.17
CA ARG A 34 11.12 6.01 -5.77
C ARG A 34 12.26 6.69 -5.00
N SER A 35 12.76 6.09 -3.92
CA SER A 35 13.61 6.78 -2.92
C SER A 35 15.07 7.05 -3.34
N ASP A 36 15.62 6.35 -4.33
CA ASP A 36 17.08 6.40 -4.61
C ASP A 36 17.56 7.70 -5.27
N ARG A 37 16.66 8.55 -5.78
CA ARG A 37 17.05 9.88 -6.30
C ARG A 37 17.36 10.92 -5.21
N LEU A 38 16.94 10.72 -3.96
CA LEU A 38 17.13 11.71 -2.89
C LEU A 38 18.41 11.48 -2.05
N LEU A 39 19.15 10.39 -2.29
CA LEU A 39 20.33 10.03 -1.49
C LEU A 39 21.69 10.43 -2.12
N ALA A 40 21.69 11.13 -3.26
CA ALA A 40 22.92 11.59 -3.93
C ALA A 40 23.38 13.01 -3.49
N SER A 41 23.16 13.41 -2.23
CA SER A 41 23.79 14.60 -1.65
C SER A 41 24.92 14.21 -0.69
N PRO A 42 26.07 14.91 -0.72
CA PRO A 42 27.23 14.55 0.10
C PRO A 42 26.94 14.70 1.60
N ALA A 43 27.56 13.80 2.36
CA ALA A 43 27.33 13.53 3.78
C ALA A 43 27.27 14.79 4.67
N LEU A 44 26.20 14.92 5.45
CA LEU A 44 26.13 15.80 6.61
C LEU A 44 26.72 15.06 7.82
N THR A 45 27.84 15.58 8.33
CA THR A 45 28.49 15.12 9.56
C THR A 45 27.67 15.57 10.77
N PHE A 46 27.24 14.65 11.62
CA PHE A 46 26.46 14.94 12.82
C PHE A 46 27.38 15.13 14.06
N PRO A 47 27.20 16.18 14.87
CA PRO A 47 27.79 16.24 16.20
C PRO A 47 26.96 15.40 17.19
N ALA A 48 27.64 14.65 18.06
CA ALA A 48 27.03 13.91 19.16
C ALA A 48 26.45 14.89 20.20
N SER A 49 25.17 14.75 20.51
CA SER A 49 24.46 15.56 21.51
C SER A 49 23.97 14.66 22.63
N THR A 50 24.53 14.85 23.81
CA THR A 50 24.14 14.23 25.08
C THR A 50 22.85 14.87 25.60
N PHE A 51 21.79 14.09 25.82
CA PHE A 51 20.55 14.57 26.44
C PHE A 51 20.54 14.28 27.95
N PRO A 52 20.08 15.22 28.80
CA PRO A 52 19.85 14.96 30.22
C PRO A 52 18.51 14.22 30.43
N ALA A 53 18.48 13.34 31.42
CA ALA A 53 17.30 12.59 31.83
C ALA A 53 16.25 13.51 32.48
N ALA A 54 15.00 13.42 32.02
CA ALA A 54 13.86 14.08 32.64
C ALA A 54 13.08 13.09 33.51
N THR A 55 12.90 13.45 34.78
CA THR A 55 12.10 12.75 35.79
C THR A 55 10.63 13.16 35.66
N PHE A 56 9.72 12.19 35.64
CA PHE A 56 8.27 12.43 35.64
C PHE A 56 7.72 12.50 37.08
N PRO A 57 6.77 13.41 37.39
CA PRO A 57 6.05 13.39 38.64
C PRO A 57 4.83 12.46 38.58
N ASP A 58 4.62 11.72 39.68
CA ASP A 58 3.40 10.97 39.99
C ASP A 58 2.19 11.92 40.07
N ALA A 59 1.10 11.57 39.37
CA ALA A 59 -0.19 12.24 39.49
C ALA A 59 -1.26 11.23 39.88
N ALA A 60 -1.77 11.43 41.10
CA ALA A 60 -2.81 10.66 41.74
C ALA A 60 -4.21 10.92 41.15
N GLY A 61 -5.00 9.85 41.11
CA GLY A 61 -6.42 9.81 41.51
C GLY A 61 -7.42 10.73 40.80
N THR A 62 -8.17 10.18 39.85
CA THR A 62 -9.45 10.74 39.40
C THR A 62 -10.55 9.67 39.46
N PRO A 63 -11.74 9.96 40.01
CA PRO A 63 -12.77 8.96 40.30
C PRO A 63 -13.62 8.57 39.07
N LEU A 64 -14.12 7.32 39.09
CA LEU A 64 -14.97 6.71 38.08
C LEU A 64 -16.39 7.32 38.04
N PRO A 65 -17.01 7.45 36.85
CA PRO A 65 -18.41 7.85 36.72
C PRO A 65 -19.40 6.71 37.05
N PRO A 66 -20.66 7.03 37.42
CA PRO A 66 -21.64 6.07 37.91
C PRO A 66 -22.24 5.18 36.82
N LYS A 67 -22.54 3.93 37.21
CA LYS A 67 -23.25 2.90 36.42
C LYS A 67 -24.63 3.40 35.97
N GLN A 68 -24.87 3.40 34.65
CA GLN A 68 -26.20 3.53 34.07
C GLN A 68 -26.94 2.20 34.08
N SER A 69 -28.19 2.27 34.54
CA SER A 69 -29.18 1.19 34.66
C SER A 69 -29.68 0.72 33.31
N ALA A 70 -29.92 -0.58 33.19
CA ALA A 70 -30.49 -1.24 32.01
C ALA A 70 -31.98 -0.85 31.78
N PRO A 71 -32.45 -0.76 30.52
CA PRO A 71 -33.84 -0.50 30.21
C PRO A 71 -34.72 -1.77 30.27
N THR A 72 -35.89 -1.61 30.87
CA THR A 72 -37.01 -2.56 30.98
C THR A 72 -37.66 -2.84 29.61
N PRO A 73 -38.13 -4.08 29.32
CA PRO A 73 -38.79 -4.42 28.07
C PRO A 73 -40.27 -3.99 28.04
N LEU A 74 -40.71 -3.50 26.88
CA LEU A 74 -42.12 -3.17 26.56
C LEU A 74 -42.91 -4.40 26.08
N PRO A 75 -44.25 -4.39 26.21
CA PRO A 75 -45.11 -5.54 25.95
C PRO A 75 -45.50 -5.69 24.47
N ASN A 76 -45.67 -6.95 24.07
CA ASN A 76 -46.10 -7.40 22.74
C ASN A 76 -47.55 -7.03 22.44
N ASP A 77 -47.79 -6.37 21.30
CA ASP A 77 -49.11 -6.11 20.74
C ASP A 77 -49.36 -7.00 19.51
N PRO A 78 -50.37 -7.90 19.50
CA PRO A 78 -50.56 -8.89 18.45
C PRO A 78 -51.73 -8.53 17.52
N THR A 79 -51.62 -7.50 16.68
CA THR A 79 -52.57 -7.30 15.58
C THR A 79 -52.01 -6.43 14.46
N ASN A 80 -51.42 -7.06 13.43
CA ASN A 80 -51.57 -6.55 12.06
C ASN A 80 -51.23 -7.63 11.02
N ARG A 81 -52.27 -8.15 10.36
CA ARG A 81 -52.19 -8.99 9.16
C ARG A 81 -52.60 -8.13 7.96
N LEU A 82 -51.75 -8.04 6.95
CA LEU A 82 -52.04 -7.55 5.59
C LEU A 82 -51.06 -8.25 4.61
N PRO A 83 -51.36 -8.31 3.30
CA PRO A 83 -51.47 -9.56 2.57
C PRO A 83 -50.25 -9.88 1.71
N SER A 84 -50.10 -11.18 1.46
CA SER A 84 -49.14 -11.80 0.54
C SER A 84 -49.30 -11.28 -0.90
N PRO A 85 -48.22 -10.87 -1.58
CA PRO A 85 -48.19 -10.83 -3.04
C PRO A 85 -47.79 -12.20 -3.62
N SER A 86 -48.59 -12.65 -4.57
CA SER A 86 -48.42 -13.86 -5.38
C SER A 86 -47.09 -13.86 -6.17
N PRO A 87 -46.45 -15.03 -6.35
CA PRO A 87 -45.23 -15.15 -7.15
C PRO A 87 -45.55 -15.19 -8.65
N SER A 88 -44.90 -14.30 -9.41
CA SER A 88 -44.77 -14.42 -10.87
C SER A 88 -43.55 -15.28 -11.23
N PRO A 89 -43.57 -16.00 -12.37
CA PRO A 89 -42.60 -17.05 -12.67
C PRO A 89 -41.22 -16.49 -13.06
N LEU A 90 -40.18 -17.11 -12.49
CA LEU A 90 -38.77 -16.91 -12.81
C LEU A 90 -38.49 -17.23 -14.28
N VAL A 91 -38.01 -16.22 -15.02
CA VAL A 91 -37.18 -16.41 -16.22
C VAL A 91 -35.74 -16.61 -15.74
N GLY A 92 -35.11 -17.70 -16.20
CA GLY A 92 -33.82 -18.18 -15.75
C GLY A 92 -32.70 -17.16 -15.88
N SER A 93 -32.20 -16.71 -14.73
CA SER A 93 -30.83 -16.21 -14.59
C SER A 93 -29.96 -17.41 -14.21
N THR A 94 -29.19 -17.89 -15.17
CA THR A 94 -28.09 -18.84 -14.95
C THR A 94 -27.13 -18.22 -13.94
N GLY A 95 -27.24 -18.66 -12.68
CA GLY A 95 -26.27 -18.40 -11.63
C GLY A 95 -24.91 -18.89 -12.10
N GLY A 96 -23.98 -17.97 -12.26
CA GLY A 96 -22.57 -18.27 -12.35
C GLY A 96 -22.17 -19.01 -11.08
N SER A 97 -21.82 -20.28 -11.22
CA SER A 97 -21.20 -21.07 -10.15
C SER A 97 -20.00 -20.28 -9.64
N SER A 98 -20.11 -19.84 -8.38
CA SER A 98 -18.97 -19.41 -7.58
C SER A 98 -18.17 -20.68 -7.28
N ASP A 99 -17.43 -21.17 -8.28
CA ASP A 99 -16.44 -22.21 -8.07
C ASP A 99 -15.42 -21.64 -7.08
N ALA A 100 -15.37 -22.27 -5.91
CA ALA A 100 -14.40 -21.96 -4.89
C ALA A 100 -13.01 -21.97 -5.55
N ILE A 101 -12.36 -20.80 -5.59
CA ILE A 101 -11.05 -20.63 -6.23
C ILE A 101 -10.03 -21.47 -5.44
N THR A 102 -9.83 -22.72 -5.85
CA THR A 102 -8.74 -23.55 -5.36
C THR A 102 -7.42 -22.93 -5.80
N PRO A 103 -6.44 -22.73 -4.90
CA PRO A 103 -5.15 -22.18 -5.28
C PRO A 103 -4.46 -23.11 -6.27
N VAL A 104 -4.29 -22.63 -7.50
CA VAL A 104 -3.81 -23.41 -8.65
C VAL A 104 -2.30 -23.71 -8.56
N THR A 105 -1.59 -23.04 -7.66
CA THR A 105 -0.12 -23.13 -7.54
C THR A 105 0.37 -22.89 -6.12
N THR A 106 1.50 -23.51 -5.78
CA THR A 106 2.28 -23.24 -4.58
C THR A 106 3.58 -22.50 -4.88
N ASP A 107 3.84 -22.13 -6.15
CA ASP A 107 5.02 -21.33 -6.51
C ASP A 107 4.87 -19.93 -5.90
N PRO A 108 5.76 -19.52 -4.98
CA PRO A 108 5.66 -18.24 -4.30
C PRO A 108 5.65 -17.03 -5.25
N ASN A 109 6.36 -17.08 -6.38
CA ASN A 109 6.36 -15.96 -7.33
C ASN A 109 5.00 -15.82 -8.04
N GLN A 110 4.37 -16.96 -8.39
CA GLN A 110 3.04 -16.97 -8.99
C GLN A 110 1.96 -16.56 -8.00
N LEU A 111 2.12 -16.84 -6.71
CA LEU A 111 1.22 -16.35 -5.66
C LEU A 111 1.25 -14.82 -5.56
N VAL A 112 2.43 -14.19 -5.67
CA VAL A 112 2.54 -12.71 -5.70
C VAL A 112 1.89 -12.15 -6.97
N LEU A 113 2.14 -12.74 -8.15
CA LEU A 113 1.49 -12.31 -9.39
C LEU A 113 -0.04 -12.48 -9.34
N SER A 114 -0.53 -13.55 -8.71
CA SER A 114 -1.97 -13.76 -8.49
C SER A 114 -2.56 -12.68 -7.58
N ALA A 115 -1.79 -12.24 -6.57
CA ALA A 115 -2.17 -11.10 -5.72
C ALA A 115 -2.21 -9.78 -6.51
N VAL A 116 -1.22 -9.52 -7.37
CA VAL A 116 -1.21 -8.35 -8.27
C VAL A 116 -2.45 -8.37 -9.17
N ARG A 117 -2.72 -9.50 -9.82
CA ARG A 117 -3.91 -9.69 -10.66
C ARG A 117 -5.19 -9.38 -9.89
N GLN A 118 -5.34 -9.93 -8.70
CA GLN A 118 -6.53 -9.65 -7.89
C GLN A 118 -6.59 -8.19 -7.45
N ALA A 119 -5.47 -7.53 -7.18
CA ALA A 119 -5.50 -6.11 -6.86
C ALA A 119 -6.01 -5.25 -8.03
N VAL A 120 -5.85 -5.70 -9.28
CA VAL A 120 -6.37 -5.02 -10.48
C VAL A 120 -7.82 -5.41 -10.79
N TRP A 121 -8.14 -6.70 -10.91
CA TRP A 121 -9.46 -7.18 -11.34
C TRP A 121 -10.34 -7.75 -10.22
N GLY A 122 -9.89 -7.73 -8.98
CA GLY A 122 -10.62 -8.30 -7.85
C GLY A 122 -11.86 -7.49 -7.46
N PRO A 123 -12.60 -7.96 -6.45
CA PRO A 123 -13.80 -7.28 -5.98
C PRO A 123 -13.48 -5.90 -5.42
N SER A 124 -14.52 -5.07 -5.22
CA SER A 124 -14.39 -3.83 -4.45
C SER A 124 -13.99 -4.15 -3.00
N ILE A 125 -13.07 -3.36 -2.45
CA ILE A 125 -12.45 -3.61 -1.13
C ILE A 125 -12.44 -2.32 -0.31
N TYR A 126 -12.77 -2.46 0.98
CA TYR A 126 -12.41 -1.53 2.04
C TYR A 126 -11.49 -2.22 3.03
N CYS A 127 -10.46 -1.54 3.52
CA CYS A 127 -9.71 -2.00 4.69
C CYS A 127 -9.03 -0.83 5.40
N ARG A 128 -8.68 -1.05 6.68
CA ARG A 128 -7.84 -0.12 7.44
C ARG A 128 -6.37 -0.48 7.20
N VAL A 129 -5.52 0.51 7.02
CA VAL A 129 -4.09 0.31 6.81
C VAL A 129 -3.34 0.85 8.02
N GLN A 130 -2.46 0.03 8.58
CA GLN A 130 -1.53 0.47 9.60
C GLN A 130 -0.12 0.07 9.19
N GLN A 131 0.80 1.02 9.22
CA GLN A 131 2.22 0.73 9.03
C GLN A 131 3.02 1.25 10.20
N THR A 132 3.90 0.40 10.73
CA THR A 132 4.91 0.81 11.71
C THR A 132 6.28 0.58 11.09
N THR A 133 7.11 1.61 11.12
CA THR A 133 8.47 1.54 10.58
C THR A 133 9.45 2.03 11.64
N ASN A 134 10.56 1.31 11.83
CA ASN A 134 11.65 1.66 12.71
C ASN A 134 12.94 1.68 11.91
N ILE A 135 13.52 2.88 11.71
CA ILE A 135 14.78 3.05 10.98
C ILE A 135 15.61 4.08 11.74
N TYR A 136 16.88 3.75 12.00
CA TYR A 136 17.84 4.60 12.74
C TYR A 136 17.33 5.09 14.10
N GLY A 137 16.60 4.23 14.83
CA GLY A 137 16.02 4.58 16.13
C GLY A 137 14.84 5.54 16.07
N GLN A 138 14.41 5.95 14.87
CA GLN A 138 13.19 6.72 14.69
C GLN A 138 12.03 5.81 14.31
N ARG A 139 10.92 5.96 15.04
CA ARG A 139 9.68 5.25 14.77
C ARG A 139 8.72 6.15 13.98
N ALA A 140 8.30 5.63 12.83
CA ALA A 140 7.19 6.16 12.06
C ALA A 140 5.94 5.32 12.27
N LEU A 141 4.80 5.98 12.35
CA LEU A 141 3.49 5.36 12.38
C LEU A 141 2.63 5.96 11.28
N LEU A 142 2.07 5.10 10.45
CA LEU A 142 1.07 5.46 9.45
C LEU A 142 -0.23 4.73 9.81
N ILE A 143 -1.33 5.46 9.80
CA ILE A 143 -2.67 4.91 10.00
C ILE A 143 -3.59 5.52 8.95
N GLY A 144 -4.35 4.67 8.25
CA GLY A 144 -5.21 5.12 7.18
C GLY A 144 -6.29 4.11 6.80
N GLU A 145 -6.91 4.39 5.68
CA GLU A 145 -7.92 3.53 5.05
C GLU A 145 -7.69 3.46 3.54
N LEU A 146 -8.04 2.32 2.98
CA LEU A 146 -7.99 2.01 1.56
C LEU A 146 -9.40 1.64 1.11
N LYS A 147 -9.90 2.37 0.11
CA LYS A 147 -11.11 2.07 -0.65
C LYS A 147 -10.72 1.80 -2.08
N SER A 148 -11.22 0.72 -2.67
CA SER A 148 -10.99 0.42 -4.08
C SER A 148 -12.23 -0.19 -4.69
N GLU A 149 -12.65 0.36 -5.83
CA GLU A 149 -13.84 -0.08 -6.56
C GLU A 149 -13.46 -0.55 -7.98
N ALA A 150 -13.95 -1.73 -8.34
CA ALA A 150 -13.83 -2.23 -9.70
C ALA A 150 -14.84 -1.51 -10.61
N LEU A 151 -14.38 -1.06 -11.79
CA LEU A 151 -15.25 -0.49 -12.81
C LEU A 151 -15.72 -1.60 -13.76
N SER A 152 -17.01 -1.59 -14.13
CA SER A 152 -17.58 -2.64 -14.98
C SER A 152 -16.91 -2.74 -16.36
N ASN A 153 -16.42 -1.63 -16.89
CA ASN A 153 -15.93 -1.50 -18.26
C ASN A 153 -14.45 -1.09 -18.34
N SER A 154 -13.71 -1.17 -17.23
CA SER A 154 -12.29 -0.79 -17.21
C SER A 154 -11.52 -1.61 -16.20
N PRO A 155 -10.31 -2.09 -16.53
CA PRO A 155 -9.42 -2.68 -15.53
C PRO A 155 -8.80 -1.63 -14.61
N MET A 156 -8.91 -0.33 -14.96
CA MET A 156 -8.54 0.75 -14.05
C MET A 156 -9.58 0.88 -12.96
N ARG A 157 -9.11 0.98 -11.73
CA ARG A 157 -9.96 1.01 -10.55
C ARG A 157 -10.15 2.43 -10.08
N ARG A 158 -11.30 2.69 -9.46
CA ARG A 158 -11.40 3.82 -8.55
C ARG A 158 -10.69 3.44 -7.26
N LEU A 159 -9.93 4.38 -6.72
CA LEU A 159 -9.06 4.15 -5.58
C LEU A 159 -9.11 5.38 -4.69
N ARG A 160 -9.22 5.20 -3.38
CA ARG A 160 -8.91 6.23 -2.41
C ARG A 160 -8.09 5.63 -1.30
N TYR A 161 -6.94 6.23 -1.06
CA TYR A 161 -6.06 5.89 0.03
C TYR A 161 -5.79 7.16 0.82
N THR A 162 -6.25 7.20 2.07
CA THR A 162 -6.05 8.32 2.99
C THR A 162 -5.33 7.81 4.21
N ALA A 163 -4.20 8.42 4.55
CA ALA A 163 -3.44 8.04 5.72
C ALA A 163 -2.82 9.25 6.40
N ARG A 164 -2.73 9.19 7.73
CA ARG A 164 -1.96 10.13 8.53
C ARG A 164 -0.63 9.48 8.89
N VAL A 165 0.46 10.17 8.57
CA VAL A 165 1.82 9.76 8.89
C VAL A 165 2.31 10.58 10.06
N ALA A 166 2.86 9.93 11.09
CA ALA A 166 3.46 10.54 12.26
C ALA A 166 4.91 10.07 12.42
N VAL A 167 5.84 11.02 12.51
CA VAL A 167 7.28 10.78 12.68
C VAL A 167 7.82 11.80 13.70
N GLY A 168 8.21 11.32 14.88
CA GLY A 168 8.57 12.20 15.99
C GLY A 168 7.41 13.15 16.34
N GLU A 169 7.69 14.46 16.31
CA GLU A 169 6.71 15.53 16.57
C GLU A 169 5.97 16.00 15.30
N THR A 170 6.34 15.47 14.13
CA THR A 170 5.75 15.87 12.84
C THR A 170 4.66 14.90 12.42
N ALA A 171 3.56 15.44 11.89
CA ALA A 171 2.53 14.64 11.25
C ALA A 171 2.01 15.34 9.99
N PHE A 172 1.66 14.55 8.98
CA PHE A 172 1.06 15.03 7.74
C PHE A 172 0.13 13.97 7.15
N ASP A 173 -0.75 14.41 6.26
CA ASP A 173 -1.69 13.55 5.57
C ASP A 173 -1.15 13.16 4.19
N LEU A 174 -1.26 11.88 3.88
CA LEU A 174 -1.03 11.26 2.59
C LEU A 174 -2.40 10.96 1.97
N LEU A 175 -2.62 11.47 0.76
CA LEU A 175 -3.82 11.22 -0.02
C LEU A 175 -3.43 10.72 -1.40
N GLN A 176 -3.97 9.58 -1.80
CA GLN A 176 -3.96 9.13 -3.18
C GLN A 176 -5.41 8.84 -3.59
N VAL A 177 -5.82 9.39 -4.73
CA VAL A 177 -7.19 9.24 -5.23
C VAL A 177 -7.17 9.00 -6.73
N SER A 178 -7.99 8.07 -7.20
CA SER A 178 -8.21 7.78 -8.60
C SER A 178 -9.70 7.62 -8.87
N ASP A 179 -10.15 8.24 -9.96
CA ASP A 179 -11.49 8.11 -10.53
C ASP A 179 -11.56 7.01 -11.61
N GLY A 180 -10.47 6.26 -11.81
CA GLY A 180 -10.30 5.25 -12.86
C GLY A 180 -9.75 5.78 -14.19
N ARG A 181 -9.65 7.10 -14.37
CA ARG A 181 -9.11 7.76 -15.58
C ARG A 181 -7.84 8.53 -15.29
N MET A 182 -7.76 9.11 -14.11
CA MET A 182 -6.59 9.80 -13.58
C MET A 182 -6.33 9.33 -12.15
N MET A 183 -5.09 9.44 -11.73
CA MET A 183 -4.70 9.27 -10.34
C MET A 183 -3.94 10.50 -9.87
N TRP A 184 -4.26 10.94 -8.66
CA TRP A 184 -3.62 12.05 -7.98
C TRP A 184 -2.99 11.54 -6.70
N THR A 185 -1.79 12.02 -6.37
CA THR A 185 -1.11 11.73 -5.11
C THR A 185 -0.58 13.01 -4.48
N LYS A 186 -0.94 13.26 -3.22
CA LYS A 186 -0.44 14.36 -2.38
C LYS A 186 0.21 13.74 -1.15
N SER A 187 1.54 13.87 -1.06
CA SER A 187 2.34 13.23 -0.01
C SER A 187 2.82 14.18 1.08
N SER A 188 2.80 15.49 0.83
CA SER A 188 3.21 16.52 1.79
C SER A 188 2.48 17.82 1.44
N PRO A 189 2.17 18.68 2.43
CA PRO A 189 1.57 19.99 2.18
C PRO A 189 2.44 20.90 1.30
N ASN A 190 3.77 20.72 1.33
CA ASN A 190 4.72 21.58 0.63
C ASN A 190 5.17 21.01 -0.74
N SER A 191 4.72 19.82 -1.10
CA SER A 191 5.08 19.20 -2.39
C SER A 191 3.94 19.37 -3.40
N PRO A 192 4.23 19.69 -4.67
CA PRO A 192 3.21 19.70 -5.70
C PRO A 192 2.57 18.31 -5.80
N PRO A 193 1.24 18.22 -5.95
CA PRO A 193 0.58 16.95 -6.18
C PRO A 193 1.08 16.34 -7.48
N LYS A 194 1.13 15.01 -7.46
CA LYS A 194 1.52 14.19 -8.59
C LYS A 194 0.27 13.74 -9.33
N ARG A 195 0.34 13.68 -10.66
CA ARG A 195 -0.73 13.20 -11.52
C ARG A 195 -0.24 12.09 -12.43
N ILE A 196 -1.06 11.07 -12.61
CA ILE A 196 -0.89 10.01 -13.61
C ILE A 196 -2.17 9.91 -14.43
N ILE A 197 -2.06 9.91 -15.75
CA ILE A 197 -3.20 9.77 -16.67
C ILE A 197 -3.37 8.28 -16.98
N LEU A 198 -4.26 7.61 -16.25
CA LEU A 198 -4.50 6.17 -16.37
C LEU A 198 -5.08 5.80 -17.74
N ASP A 199 -5.89 6.67 -18.35
CA ASP A 199 -6.39 6.46 -19.71
C ASP A 199 -5.23 6.24 -20.72
N GLN A 200 -4.10 6.96 -20.56
CA GLN A 200 -2.92 6.76 -21.42
C GLN A 200 -2.21 5.43 -21.12
N VAL A 201 -2.12 5.05 -19.84
CA VAL A 201 -1.57 3.74 -19.45
C VAL A 201 -2.42 2.62 -20.05
N LEU A 202 -3.74 2.71 -19.97
CA LEU A 202 -4.66 1.74 -20.55
C LEU A 202 -4.54 1.68 -22.08
N GLN A 203 -4.49 2.83 -22.75
CA GLN A 203 -4.33 2.93 -24.21
C GLN A 203 -2.99 2.38 -24.73
N SER A 204 -1.97 2.31 -23.88
CA SER A 204 -0.69 1.68 -24.24
C SER A 204 -0.78 0.15 -24.38
N ILE A 205 -1.88 -0.44 -23.88
CA ILE A 205 -2.16 -1.87 -23.91
C ILE A 205 -3.14 -2.16 -25.05
N PRO A 206 -2.87 -3.14 -25.94
CA PRO A 206 -3.81 -3.55 -26.97
C PRO A 206 -5.19 -3.91 -26.38
N SER A 207 -6.29 -3.47 -27.00
CA SER A 207 -7.65 -3.65 -26.47
C SER A 207 -8.03 -5.11 -26.18
N SER A 208 -7.50 -6.07 -26.95
CA SER A 208 -7.71 -7.50 -26.72
C SER A 208 -7.12 -8.02 -25.41
N MET A 209 -6.22 -7.24 -24.80
CA MET A 209 -5.48 -7.57 -23.59
C MET A 209 -6.01 -6.79 -22.37
N GLN A 210 -6.98 -5.90 -22.55
CA GLN A 210 -7.49 -5.03 -21.48
C GLN A 210 -8.55 -5.71 -20.60
N TYR A 211 -9.09 -6.85 -21.02
CA TYR A 211 -10.15 -7.59 -20.33
C TYR A 211 -9.64 -8.96 -19.87
N PRO A 212 -9.99 -9.41 -18.65
CA PRO A 212 -9.07 -10.00 -17.70
C PRO A 212 -8.11 -10.98 -18.37
N ASP A 213 -6.95 -10.46 -18.72
CA ASP A 213 -5.92 -11.23 -19.40
C ASP A 213 -5.29 -12.18 -18.39
N THR A 214 -4.74 -13.29 -18.86
CA THR A 214 -3.97 -14.22 -18.02
C THR A 214 -2.49 -13.85 -17.98
N ARG A 215 -2.04 -12.95 -18.84
CA ARG A 215 -0.62 -12.59 -18.99
C ARG A 215 -0.16 -11.65 -17.87
N PRO A 216 0.85 -12.07 -17.09
CA PRO A 216 1.29 -11.34 -15.90
C PRO A 216 1.87 -9.96 -16.20
N GLU A 217 2.41 -9.73 -17.40
CA GLU A 217 2.96 -8.43 -17.85
C GLU A 217 1.87 -7.36 -17.85
N VAL A 218 0.66 -7.72 -18.28
CA VAL A 218 -0.51 -6.83 -18.29
C VAL A 218 -0.92 -6.49 -16.87
N HIS A 219 -0.89 -7.47 -15.97
CA HIS A 219 -1.26 -7.29 -14.55
C HIS A 219 -0.32 -6.30 -13.88
N LEU A 220 0.98 -6.45 -14.13
CA LEU A 220 2.01 -5.54 -13.61
C LEU A 220 1.82 -4.13 -14.17
N LEU A 221 1.59 -3.98 -15.47
CA LEU A 221 1.41 -2.66 -16.09
C LEU A 221 0.19 -1.90 -15.55
N LEU A 222 -0.92 -2.61 -15.33
CA LEU A 222 -2.18 -2.05 -14.80
C LEU A 222 -2.18 -1.85 -13.28
N ALA A 223 -1.19 -2.39 -12.57
CA ALA A 223 -1.05 -2.24 -11.12
C ALA A 223 -0.48 -0.85 -10.78
N VAL A 224 -1.36 0.16 -10.77
CA VAL A 224 -1.05 1.56 -10.50
C VAL A 224 -1.76 2.02 -9.22
N GLY A 225 -1.02 2.60 -8.28
CA GLY A 225 -1.54 3.06 -6.99
C GLY A 225 -1.79 1.97 -5.94
N GLY A 226 -1.94 2.43 -4.70
CA GLY A 226 -2.41 1.68 -3.55
C GLY A 226 -1.71 0.34 -3.34
N GLN A 227 -2.50 -0.68 -3.01
CA GLN A 227 -1.99 -2.03 -2.78
C GLN A 227 -1.47 -2.71 -4.06
N ALA A 228 -1.99 -2.35 -5.24
CA ALA A 228 -1.60 -2.98 -6.50
C ALA A 228 -0.14 -2.64 -6.84
N GLU A 229 0.21 -1.35 -6.76
CA GLU A 229 1.58 -0.88 -6.98
C GLU A 229 2.56 -1.38 -5.90
N LEU A 230 2.11 -1.51 -4.65
CA LEU A 230 2.89 -2.17 -3.60
C LEU A 230 3.25 -3.62 -3.97
N LEU A 231 2.27 -4.41 -4.40
CA LEU A 231 2.48 -5.81 -4.79
C LEU A 231 3.36 -5.93 -6.05
N ARG A 232 3.19 -5.03 -7.02
CA ARG A 232 4.08 -4.90 -8.18
C ARG A 232 5.54 -4.65 -7.75
N GLY A 233 5.76 -3.70 -6.84
CA GLY A 233 7.08 -3.41 -6.28
C GLY A 233 7.70 -4.61 -5.57
N LEU A 234 6.90 -5.31 -4.74
CA LEU A 234 7.31 -6.52 -4.04
C LEU A 234 7.71 -7.66 -4.99
N TYR A 235 6.99 -7.83 -6.10
CA TYR A 235 7.32 -8.80 -7.14
C TYR A 235 8.67 -8.50 -7.80
N HIS A 236 8.89 -7.23 -8.18
CA HIS A 236 10.10 -6.82 -8.87
C HIS A 236 11.34 -6.84 -7.97
N ARG A 237 11.20 -6.43 -6.71
CA ARG A 237 12.33 -6.25 -5.79
C ARG A 237 12.81 -7.52 -5.11
N TYR A 238 11.92 -8.50 -4.90
CA TYR A 238 12.24 -9.71 -4.15
C TYR A 238 12.14 -10.96 -5.03
N ASN A 239 13.08 -11.88 -4.83
CA ASN A 239 12.96 -13.26 -5.29
C ASN A 239 12.24 -14.07 -4.21
N TRP A 240 10.99 -14.43 -4.46
CA TRP A 240 10.17 -15.20 -3.52
C TRP A 240 10.52 -16.68 -3.63
N TYR A 241 10.98 -17.29 -2.54
CA TYR A 241 11.60 -18.63 -2.58
C TYR A 241 10.95 -19.64 -1.62
N LYS A 242 10.03 -19.18 -0.76
CA LYS A 242 9.31 -20.03 0.19
C LYS A 242 7.87 -19.61 0.29
N ALA A 243 6.96 -20.57 0.25
CA ALA A 243 5.54 -20.43 0.56
C ALA A 243 5.15 -21.48 1.60
N VAL A 244 4.47 -21.07 2.67
CA VAL A 244 3.97 -21.96 3.71
C VAL A 244 2.50 -21.67 3.96
N SER A 245 1.68 -22.72 4.05
CA SER A 245 0.31 -22.59 4.53
C SER A 245 0.30 -22.33 6.03
N GLY A 246 -0.48 -21.37 6.49
CA GLY A 246 -0.62 -21.04 7.91
C GLY A 246 -1.99 -20.50 8.25
N LYS A 247 -2.14 -20.02 9.49
CA LYS A 247 -3.33 -19.32 9.98
C LYS A 247 -2.94 -18.04 10.71
N ILE A 248 -3.70 -16.97 10.51
CA ILE A 248 -3.60 -15.74 11.29
C ILE A 248 -5.01 -15.33 11.73
N GLY A 249 -5.22 -15.18 13.04
CA GLY A 249 -6.54 -14.82 13.57
C GLY A 249 -7.65 -15.78 13.16
N GLY A 250 -7.32 -17.06 12.92
CA GLY A 250 -8.26 -18.07 12.43
C GLY A 250 -8.44 -18.13 10.90
N ALA A 251 -7.98 -17.11 10.15
CA ALA A 251 -8.03 -17.11 8.70
C ALA A 251 -6.89 -17.92 8.09
N ASP A 252 -7.19 -18.75 7.07
CA ASP A 252 -6.18 -19.48 6.32
C ASP A 252 -5.37 -18.52 5.42
N VAL A 253 -4.05 -18.66 5.45
CA VAL A 253 -3.13 -17.77 4.74
C VAL A 253 -1.97 -18.52 4.07
N TRP A 254 -1.39 -17.90 3.06
CA TRP A 254 -0.04 -18.17 2.56
C TRP A 254 0.94 -17.21 3.22
N GLN A 255 2.00 -17.75 3.80
CA GLN A 255 3.14 -16.97 4.29
C GLN A 255 4.30 -17.14 3.32
N LEU A 256 4.63 -16.06 2.62
CA LEU A 256 5.69 -16.03 1.62
C LEU A 256 6.94 -15.39 2.20
N VAL A 257 8.12 -15.89 1.81
CA VAL A 257 9.41 -15.29 2.15
C VAL A 257 10.16 -14.99 0.86
N GLY A 258 10.62 -13.75 0.75
CA GLY A 258 11.41 -13.25 -0.38
C GLY A 258 12.73 -12.65 0.08
N ARG A 259 13.78 -12.82 -0.72
CA ARG A 259 15.07 -12.15 -0.53
C ARG A 259 15.26 -11.09 -1.58
N LEU A 260 15.98 -10.03 -1.23
CA LEU A 260 16.35 -8.99 -2.16
C LEU A 260 16.97 -9.61 -3.41
N ARG A 261 16.44 -9.24 -4.56
CA ARG A 261 16.74 -9.87 -5.84
C ARG A 261 18.12 -9.44 -6.32
N THR A 262 18.91 -10.39 -6.83
CA THR A 262 20.24 -10.15 -7.42
C THR A 262 20.29 -10.44 -8.92
N GLU A 263 19.21 -10.99 -9.47
CA GLU A 263 19.07 -11.39 -10.87
C GLU A 263 17.80 -10.78 -11.47
N PRO A 264 17.73 -10.45 -12.76
CA PRO A 264 16.53 -9.88 -13.37
C PRO A 264 15.24 -10.67 -13.10
N THR A 265 14.10 -10.00 -13.06
CA THR A 265 12.79 -10.63 -12.92
C THR A 265 12.47 -11.48 -14.14
N ARG A 266 11.95 -12.70 -13.93
CA ARG A 266 11.54 -13.59 -15.03
C ARG A 266 10.51 -12.95 -15.94
N ILE A 267 9.55 -12.25 -15.33
CA ILE A 267 8.58 -11.41 -16.02
C ILE A 267 8.97 -9.98 -15.66
N ALA A 268 9.65 -9.30 -16.57
CA ALA A 268 9.93 -7.88 -16.43
C ALA A 268 8.68 -7.10 -16.82
N GLY A 269 8.32 -6.11 -16.02
CA GLY A 269 7.42 -5.08 -16.49
C GLY A 269 8.19 -4.17 -17.46
N ASN A 270 7.49 -3.59 -18.43
CA ASN A 270 8.13 -2.82 -19.50
C ASN A 270 8.12 -1.31 -19.25
N ALA A 271 7.64 -0.85 -18.09
CA ALA A 271 7.55 0.57 -17.76
C ALA A 271 8.78 1.04 -16.95
N PRO A 272 9.18 2.32 -17.05
CA PRO A 272 10.30 2.86 -16.28
C PRO A 272 10.19 2.61 -14.76
N ILE A 273 8.98 2.64 -14.20
CA ILE A 273 8.75 2.33 -12.79
C ILE A 273 9.21 0.92 -12.42
N ASP A 274 9.15 -0.06 -13.33
CA ASP A 274 9.62 -1.43 -13.05
C ASP A 274 11.13 -1.48 -12.89
N ASN A 275 11.84 -0.71 -13.71
CA ASN A 275 13.29 -0.55 -13.58
C ASN A 275 13.65 0.11 -12.26
N MET A 276 12.90 1.12 -11.82
CA MET A 276 13.10 1.75 -10.50
C MET A 276 12.84 0.75 -9.35
N ASN A 277 11.94 -0.21 -9.54
CA ASN A 277 11.62 -1.21 -8.52
C ASN A 277 12.68 -2.32 -8.44
N SER A 278 13.35 -2.58 -9.56
CA SER A 278 14.42 -3.58 -9.69
C SER A 278 15.81 -3.00 -9.45
N ASP A 279 16.01 -1.70 -9.67
CA ASP A 279 17.26 -1.02 -9.36
C ASP A 279 17.39 -0.85 -7.86
N ILE A 280 18.25 -1.66 -7.26
CA ILE A 280 18.49 -1.72 -5.82
C ILE A 280 19.70 -0.82 -5.46
N GLY A 281 20.33 -0.21 -6.46
CA GLY A 281 21.60 0.49 -6.31
C GLY A 281 22.69 -0.41 -5.73
N SER A 282 23.78 0.21 -5.29
CA SER A 282 24.80 -0.50 -4.51
C SER A 282 24.20 -0.97 -3.18
N PRO A 283 24.44 -2.21 -2.74
CA PRO A 283 23.86 -2.76 -1.52
C PRO A 283 24.25 -1.91 -0.31
N SER A 284 23.35 -1.03 0.11
CA SER A 284 23.54 -0.27 1.34
C SER A 284 23.17 -1.17 2.53
N PRO A 285 23.87 -1.04 3.66
CA PRO A 285 23.58 -1.87 4.83
C PRO A 285 22.15 -1.69 5.33
N ASN A 286 21.50 -0.57 4.99
CA ASN A 286 20.20 -0.15 5.49
C ASN A 286 19.03 -0.54 4.60
N LEU A 287 19.27 -1.29 3.52
CA LEU A 287 18.19 -1.79 2.68
C LEU A 287 17.56 -3.06 3.28
N PRO A 288 16.23 -3.23 3.19
CA PRO A 288 15.60 -4.48 3.60
C PRO A 288 16.03 -5.64 2.69
N THR A 289 16.80 -6.56 3.26
CA THR A 289 17.35 -7.72 2.56
C THR A 289 16.39 -8.90 2.45
N GLU A 290 15.37 -8.95 3.30
CA GLU A 290 14.32 -9.97 3.30
C GLU A 290 12.94 -9.29 3.44
N ALA A 291 11.94 -9.86 2.78
CA ALA A 291 10.55 -9.47 2.93
C ALA A 291 9.70 -10.70 3.20
N ARG A 292 8.62 -10.52 3.97
CA ARG A 292 7.57 -11.51 4.16
C ARG A 292 6.25 -10.93 3.75
N LEU A 293 5.45 -11.75 3.08
CA LEU A 293 4.14 -11.36 2.59
C LEU A 293 3.14 -12.43 3.03
N THR A 294 2.12 -12.00 3.74
CA THR A 294 1.01 -12.88 4.14
C THR A 294 -0.20 -12.61 3.27
N LEU A 295 -0.62 -13.61 2.51
CA LEU A 295 -1.76 -13.54 1.59
C LEU A 295 -2.92 -14.40 2.07
N SER A 296 -4.14 -13.94 1.88
CA SER A 296 -5.36 -14.71 2.17
C SER A 296 -5.45 -15.99 1.33
N ARG A 297 -6.02 -17.05 1.91
CA ARG A 297 -6.47 -18.27 1.21
C ARG A 297 -7.99 -18.42 1.24
N SER A 298 -8.71 -17.37 1.67
CA SER A 298 -10.16 -17.35 1.66
C SER A 298 -10.70 -17.47 0.24
N THR A 299 -11.82 -18.16 0.06
CA THR A 299 -12.52 -18.25 -1.22
C THR A 299 -13.15 -16.92 -1.65
N LYS A 300 -13.57 -16.09 -0.68
CA LYS A 300 -14.21 -14.80 -0.95
C LYS A 300 -13.24 -13.72 -1.42
N LEU A 301 -12.02 -13.77 -0.88
CA LEU A 301 -10.98 -12.80 -1.14
C LEU A 301 -9.63 -13.54 -1.10
N PRO A 302 -9.32 -14.37 -2.11
CA PRO A 302 -8.05 -15.10 -2.16
C PRO A 302 -6.90 -14.10 -2.29
N TYR A 303 -5.65 -14.47 -2.09
CA TYR A 303 -4.45 -13.65 -2.37
C TYR A 303 -4.40 -12.20 -1.83
N PHE A 304 -5.32 -11.78 -0.97
CA PHE A 304 -5.34 -10.41 -0.43
C PHE A 304 -4.23 -10.27 0.60
N PRO A 305 -3.40 -9.20 0.51
CA PRO A 305 -2.30 -9.01 1.44
C PRO A 305 -2.83 -8.61 2.81
N PHE A 306 -2.62 -9.45 3.82
CA PHE A 306 -2.90 -9.08 5.22
C PHE A 306 -1.73 -8.34 5.85
N ILE A 307 -0.51 -8.82 5.61
CA ILE A 307 0.70 -8.31 6.26
C ILE A 307 1.86 -8.30 5.26
N VAL A 308 2.61 -7.20 5.25
CA VAL A 308 3.92 -7.09 4.60
C VAL A 308 4.95 -6.72 5.66
N GLU A 309 6.00 -7.51 5.79
CA GLU A 309 7.10 -7.26 6.73
C GLU A 309 8.42 -7.14 5.97
N TYR A 310 9.23 -6.15 6.33
CA TYR A 310 10.53 -5.88 5.75
C TYR A 310 11.61 -6.04 6.83
N PHE A 311 12.66 -6.80 6.50
CA PHE A 311 13.71 -7.16 7.44
C PHE A 311 15.08 -6.75 6.93
N GLN A 312 15.88 -6.19 7.83
CA GLN A 312 17.30 -5.96 7.64
C GLN A 312 18.10 -7.15 8.18
N ARG A 313 19.25 -7.45 7.59
CA ARG A 313 20.22 -8.34 8.23
C ARG A 313 20.88 -7.59 9.38
N ALA A 314 20.83 -8.16 10.58
CA ALA A 314 21.50 -7.57 11.74
C ALA A 314 23.01 -7.49 11.50
N ALA A 315 23.62 -6.33 11.78
CA ALA A 315 25.07 -6.24 11.88
C ALA A 315 25.53 -7.19 13.00
N LYS A 316 26.65 -7.91 12.79
CA LYS A 316 27.16 -8.97 13.67
C LYS A 316 27.42 -8.47 15.12
N SER A 317 26.39 -8.31 15.94
CA SER A 317 26.49 -8.10 17.40
C SER A 317 25.17 -8.15 18.16
N SER A 318 24.01 -8.32 17.51
CA SER A 318 22.75 -8.37 18.26
C SER A 318 22.62 -9.71 18.98
N THR A 319 22.41 -9.68 20.30
CA THR A 319 22.01 -10.79 21.18
C THR A 319 20.67 -11.46 20.78
N SER A 320 20.03 -10.99 19.72
CA SER A 320 18.84 -11.57 19.11
C SER A 320 19.13 -12.96 18.53
N LYS A 321 18.25 -13.92 18.83
CA LYS A 321 18.25 -15.26 18.23
C LYS A 321 17.98 -15.26 16.72
N SER A 322 17.46 -14.15 16.17
CA SER A 322 17.18 -13.98 14.75
C SER A 322 18.28 -13.16 14.08
N PRO A 323 18.85 -13.61 12.94
CA PRO A 323 19.80 -12.83 12.15
C PRO A 323 19.16 -11.64 11.41
N PHE A 324 17.84 -11.47 11.57
CA PHE A 324 17.04 -10.45 10.92
C PHE A 324 16.33 -9.56 11.94
N GLU A 325 16.38 -8.25 11.70
CA GLU A 325 15.67 -7.20 12.46
C GLU A 325 14.49 -6.67 11.63
N LEU A 326 13.31 -6.57 12.25
CA LEU A 326 12.11 -6.04 11.59
C LEU A 326 12.23 -4.52 11.44
N MET A 327 12.28 -4.04 10.20
CA MET A 327 12.34 -2.61 9.89
C MET A 327 10.95 -2.01 9.73
N SER A 328 10.08 -2.65 8.97
CA SER A 328 8.77 -2.10 8.61
C SER A 328 7.74 -3.21 8.57
N ARG A 329 6.54 -2.92 9.06
CA ARG A 329 5.39 -3.81 9.01
C ARG A 329 4.16 -3.03 8.56
N ILE A 330 3.55 -3.46 7.48
CA ILE A 330 2.29 -2.96 6.94
C ILE A 330 1.22 -4.01 7.22
N GLU A 331 0.09 -3.60 7.79
CA GLU A 331 -1.06 -4.43 8.11
C GLU A 331 -2.30 -3.87 7.41
N PHE A 332 -3.00 -4.72 6.67
CA PHE A 332 -4.32 -4.45 6.11
C PHE A 332 -5.36 -5.15 6.98
N LYS A 333 -6.08 -4.36 7.77
CA LYS A 333 -7.01 -4.82 8.80
C LYS A 333 -8.45 -4.78 8.31
N ASP A 334 -9.20 -5.77 8.73
CA ASP A 334 -10.64 -5.89 8.53
C ASP A 334 -11.05 -5.68 7.06
N PRO A 335 -10.48 -6.45 6.11
CA PRO A 335 -10.87 -6.33 4.72
C PRO A 335 -12.33 -6.72 4.58
N SER A 336 -13.11 -5.83 3.96
CA SER A 336 -14.50 -6.07 3.59
C SER A 336 -14.66 -5.96 2.09
N THR A 337 -15.36 -6.93 1.53
CA THR A 337 -15.75 -6.99 0.11
C THR A 337 -17.23 -6.69 -0.04
N GLU A 338 -17.75 -6.63 -1.27
CA GLU A 338 -19.18 -6.45 -1.56
C GLU A 338 -19.74 -5.09 -1.08
N ILE A 339 -18.87 -4.09 -1.02
CA ILE A 339 -19.25 -2.72 -0.67
C ILE A 339 -19.58 -1.97 -1.95
N GLN A 340 -20.69 -1.23 -1.93
CA GLN A 340 -21.00 -0.22 -2.92
C GLN A 340 -20.48 1.12 -2.43
N PHE A 341 -19.56 1.71 -3.20
CA PHE A 341 -19.05 3.03 -2.91
C PHE A 341 -19.86 4.07 -3.68
N SER A 342 -19.92 5.29 -3.15
CA SER A 342 -20.44 6.43 -3.91
C SER A 342 -19.34 6.98 -4.81
N GLU A 343 -19.69 7.59 -5.94
CA GLU A 343 -18.67 8.23 -6.80
C GLU A 343 -17.88 9.31 -6.05
N LYS A 344 -18.53 9.99 -5.11
CA LYS A 344 -17.93 11.01 -4.24
C LYS A 344 -16.83 10.46 -3.34
N ASP A 345 -16.83 9.16 -3.05
CA ASP A 345 -15.73 8.52 -2.32
C ASP A 345 -14.41 8.60 -3.11
N PHE A 346 -14.45 8.90 -4.41
CA PHE A 346 -13.28 8.96 -5.29
C PHE A 346 -13.07 10.34 -5.91
N ASP A 347 -13.75 11.37 -5.39
CA ASP A 347 -13.55 12.74 -5.83
C ASP A 347 -12.13 13.23 -5.53
N ARG A 348 -11.57 13.94 -6.51
CA ARG A 348 -10.31 14.67 -6.36
C ARG A 348 -10.42 15.69 -5.21
N PHE A 349 -9.28 16.04 -4.61
CA PHE A 349 -9.21 17.18 -3.71
C PHE A 349 -9.58 18.50 -4.43
N ASN A 350 -10.40 19.33 -3.80
CA ASN A 350 -10.94 20.59 -4.35
C ASN A 350 -9.95 21.77 -4.33
N GLU A 351 -8.65 21.51 -4.19
CA GLU A 351 -7.66 22.58 -4.11
C GLU A 351 -7.29 23.06 -5.52
N THR A 352 -7.35 24.38 -5.74
CA THR A 352 -6.72 25.02 -6.89
C THR A 352 -5.21 24.93 -6.69
N VAL A 353 -4.54 24.17 -7.55
CA VAL A 353 -3.10 23.96 -7.46
C VAL A 353 -2.41 24.57 -8.66
N GLU A 354 -1.43 25.43 -8.40
CA GLU A 354 -0.66 26.14 -9.43
C GLU A 354 0.33 25.22 -10.16
N GLU A 355 0.92 24.25 -9.46
CA GLU A 355 1.91 23.32 -10.01
C GLU A 355 1.49 21.86 -9.83
N ILE A 356 1.58 21.08 -10.91
CA ILE A 356 1.27 19.65 -10.91
C ILE A 356 2.45 18.91 -11.52
N LYS A 357 2.96 17.90 -10.81
CA LYS A 357 3.99 17.01 -11.34
C LYS A 357 3.35 15.87 -12.11
N ASP A 358 3.51 15.83 -13.42
CA ASP A 358 3.06 14.69 -14.23
C ASP A 358 4.06 13.52 -14.14
N GLU A 359 3.58 12.36 -13.71
CA GLU A 359 4.37 11.13 -13.56
C GLU A 359 3.92 10.04 -14.55
N THR A 360 3.04 10.35 -15.52
CA THR A 360 2.45 9.37 -16.45
C THR A 360 3.51 8.59 -17.22
N GLN A 361 4.60 9.24 -17.64
CA GLN A 361 5.68 8.61 -18.41
C GLN A 361 6.38 7.48 -17.65
N ASP A 362 6.39 7.53 -16.31
CA ASP A 362 7.00 6.46 -15.50
C ASP A 362 6.21 5.14 -15.61
N TYR A 363 4.94 5.20 -16.01
CA TYR A 363 4.02 4.06 -16.10
C TYR A 363 3.77 3.60 -17.54
N LEU A 364 4.23 4.35 -18.55
CA LEU A 364 4.08 3.95 -19.94
C LEU A 364 5.15 2.92 -20.31
N PRO A 365 4.79 1.85 -21.03
CA PRO A 365 5.76 0.85 -21.44
C PRO A 365 6.72 1.42 -22.49
N THR A 366 8.03 1.15 -22.33
CA THR A 366 9.08 1.57 -23.27
C THR A 366 8.93 0.87 -24.63
N VAL A 367 8.40 -0.36 -24.62
CA VAL A 367 8.11 -1.15 -25.82
C VAL A 367 6.64 -1.52 -25.81
N ARG A 368 5.94 -1.26 -26.93
CA ARG A 368 4.53 -1.65 -27.06
C ARG A 368 4.41 -3.17 -26.97
N LEU A 369 3.47 -3.63 -26.16
CA LEU A 369 3.14 -5.06 -26.08
C LEU A 369 2.64 -5.51 -27.46
N SER A 370 3.36 -6.43 -28.09
CA SER A 370 2.92 -7.03 -29.36
C SER A 370 1.87 -8.11 -29.11
N LEU A 371 0.98 -8.30 -30.10
CA LEU A 371 -0.02 -9.37 -30.09
C LEU A 371 0.56 -10.75 -30.36
N GLU A 372 1.86 -10.84 -30.69
CA GLU A 372 2.44 -12.11 -31.06
C GLU A 372 2.42 -13.06 -29.84
N PRO A 373 1.91 -14.29 -30.01
CA PRO A 373 1.97 -15.27 -28.96
C PRO A 373 3.44 -15.53 -28.64
N PHE A 374 3.82 -15.34 -27.38
CA PHE A 374 5.14 -15.75 -26.88
C PHE A 374 5.29 -17.24 -27.16
N SER A 375 5.94 -17.55 -28.28
CA SER A 375 6.35 -18.90 -28.61
C SER A 375 7.29 -19.31 -27.49
N ARG A 376 6.85 -20.27 -26.65
CA ARG A 376 7.65 -20.77 -25.53
C ARG A 376 9.00 -21.18 -26.08
N VAL A 377 10.02 -20.35 -25.83
CA VAL A 377 11.40 -20.75 -26.03
C VAL A 377 11.67 -21.76 -24.93
N ASN A 378 11.48 -23.04 -25.25
CA ASN A 378 11.94 -24.14 -24.41
C ASN A 378 13.46 -23.97 -24.26
N ARG A 379 13.92 -23.58 -23.08
CA ARG A 379 15.31 -23.67 -22.65
C ARG A 379 15.40 -24.53 -21.42
#